data_AF-A0A0B7ISP6-F1
#
_entry.id   AF-A0A0B7ISP6-F1
#
_cell.length_a   1.000
_cell.length_b   1.000
_cell.length_c   1.000
_cell.angle_alpha   90.00
_cell.angle_beta   90.00
_cell.angle_gamma   90.00
#
_symmetry.space_group_name_H-M   'P 1'
#
loop_
_entity.id
_entity.type
_entity.pdbx_description
1 polymer ?
#
loop_
_entity_poly.entity_id
_entity_poly.type
_entity_poly.pdbx_seq_one_letter_code
_entity_poly.pdbx_strand_id
1 'polypeptide(L)'
;MQTPQVLEVTLNNNKSYPAKLIGTDVSSDIALLKIDTEEQLPFLTFADSDNTQIGEWVLAVGNPFNLNSTVTAGIISAKARNISQNISDKVESFIQTDAAVNQGNSGGALVNLKGDLIGINTAITSTTGSYVGYSFAVPSNIAKKVVEDLIEYGNVQKGVLGVRGTELNSESAEKLGIKQTEGFYVDSVEDDSGAANAGIQKGDVIKQIDNVRIHKFSDLTGYIASKRPGDVLKVLFERNAKEKTVNITLQKNATYIINSLGLEVKNLSDKDKSTFKTKNGVKITGASQFYEFHNVKMTGKVLLSVNGNTFKDVDELKNILSQLSSNQRNSLELLNEKGEKERFFF
;
A
#
# COMPACT_ATOMS: atom_id res chain seq x y z
N MET A 1 -15.63 13.15 -26.80
CA MET A 1 -14.37 12.42 -27.09
C MET A 1 -13.25 13.24 -26.47
N GLN A 2 -12.66 12.79 -25.37
CA GLN A 2 -11.48 13.44 -24.79
C GLN A 2 -10.29 13.15 -25.71
N THR A 3 -9.56 14.18 -26.10
CA THR A 3 -8.29 14.07 -26.82
C THR A 3 -7.35 13.17 -26.01
N PRO A 4 -6.65 12.19 -26.61
CA PRO A 4 -5.65 11.41 -25.89
C PRO A 4 -4.61 12.38 -25.31
N GLN A 5 -4.42 12.35 -23.99
CA GLN A 5 -3.37 13.15 -23.33
C GLN A 5 -2.02 12.62 -23.81
N VAL A 6 -1.30 13.46 -24.57
CA VAL A 6 0.08 13.21 -24.93
C VAL A 6 0.94 13.63 -23.74
N LEU A 7 1.73 12.71 -23.19
CA LEU A 7 2.71 13.02 -22.16
C LEU A 7 4.03 13.43 -22.81
N GLU A 8 4.69 14.42 -22.23
CA GLU A 8 5.98 14.94 -22.69
C GLU A 8 6.91 15.12 -21.49
N VAL A 9 8.19 14.81 -21.68
CA VAL A 9 9.25 15.06 -20.70
C VAL A 9 10.26 16.02 -21.32
N THR A 10 10.49 17.15 -20.65
CA THR A 10 11.52 18.13 -21.00
C THR A 10 12.72 17.95 -20.07
N LEU A 11 13.92 17.79 -20.65
CA LEU A 11 15.16 17.65 -19.91
C LEU A 11 15.77 19.03 -19.58
N ASN A 12 16.79 19.05 -18.70
CA ASN A 12 17.49 20.28 -18.30
C ASN A 12 18.19 21.03 -19.45
N ASN A 13 18.45 20.36 -20.57
CA ASN A 13 18.98 20.94 -21.80
C ASN A 13 17.87 21.50 -22.73
N ASN A 14 16.63 21.58 -22.24
CA ASN A 14 15.42 22.00 -22.96
C ASN A 14 15.01 21.11 -24.15
N LYS A 15 15.60 19.92 -24.32
CA LYS A 15 15.08 18.93 -25.28
C LYS A 15 13.84 18.26 -24.70
N SER A 16 12.81 18.14 -25.52
CA SER A 16 11.56 17.48 -25.17
C SER A 16 11.38 16.16 -25.92
N TYR A 17 10.82 15.17 -25.22
CA TYR A 17 10.58 13.84 -25.73
C TYR A 17 9.14 13.41 -25.45
N PRO A 18 8.46 12.77 -26.42
CA PRO A 18 7.19 12.11 -26.13
C PRO A 18 7.40 10.98 -25.12
N ALA A 19 6.55 10.93 -24.10
CA ALA A 19 6.62 9.94 -23.04
C ALA A 19 5.46 8.96 -23.11
N LYS A 20 5.76 7.69 -22.82
CA LYS A 20 4.76 6.61 -22.68
C LYS A 20 4.60 6.29 -21.21
N LEU A 21 3.35 6.20 -20.75
CA LEU A 21 3.04 5.66 -19.44
C LEU A 21 3.24 4.14 -19.46
N ILE A 22 4.18 3.64 -18.66
CA ILE A 22 4.44 2.19 -18.50
C ILE A 22 3.50 1.61 -17.46
N GLY A 23 3.26 2.32 -16.36
CA GLY A 23 2.31 1.91 -15.33
C GLY A 23 2.26 2.89 -14.16
N THR A 24 1.28 2.68 -13.28
CA THR A 24 1.08 3.49 -12.07
C THR A 24 0.76 2.59 -10.87
N ASP A 25 1.14 3.06 -9.69
CA ASP A 25 0.63 2.56 -8.41
C ASP A 25 0.00 3.70 -7.63
N VAL A 26 -1.33 3.73 -7.63
CA VAL A 26 -2.12 4.77 -6.97
C VAL A 26 -1.92 4.73 -5.45
N SER A 27 -1.60 3.57 -4.86
CA SER A 27 -1.45 3.46 -3.41
C SER A 27 -0.18 4.12 -2.87
N SER A 28 0.90 4.14 -3.65
CA SER A 28 2.16 4.82 -3.31
C SER A 28 2.35 6.17 -4.02
N ASP A 29 1.42 6.55 -4.89
CA ASP A 29 1.46 7.77 -5.71
C ASP A 29 2.71 7.83 -6.62
N ILE A 30 3.02 6.72 -7.29
CA ILE A 30 4.16 6.57 -8.20
C ILE A 30 3.67 6.19 -9.60
N ALA A 31 4.26 6.83 -10.61
CA ALA A 31 4.08 6.50 -12.02
C ALA A 31 5.44 6.29 -12.69
N LEU A 32 5.51 5.31 -13.60
CA LEU A 32 6.69 5.06 -14.42
C LEU A 32 6.43 5.50 -15.86
N LEU A 33 7.24 6.43 -16.34
CA LEU A 33 7.24 6.91 -17.72
C LEU A 33 8.46 6.42 -18.47
N LYS A 34 8.31 6.22 -19.78
CA LYS A 34 9.40 5.89 -20.70
C LYS A 34 9.50 6.95 -21.80
N ILE A 35 10.70 7.47 -21.99
CA ILE A 35 11.09 8.23 -23.18
C ILE A 35 12.02 7.38 -24.04
N ASP A 36 11.98 7.61 -25.35
CA ASP A 36 12.84 6.93 -26.33
C ASP A 36 13.83 7.97 -26.90
N THR A 37 15.13 7.73 -26.73
CA THR A 37 16.22 8.59 -27.23
C THR A 37 17.45 7.75 -27.58
N GLU A 38 18.25 8.21 -28.53
CA GLU A 38 19.54 7.60 -28.90
C GLU A 38 20.69 8.01 -27.97
N GLU A 39 20.51 9.10 -27.20
CA GLU A 39 21.52 9.63 -26.28
C GLU A 39 21.50 8.86 -24.95
N GLN A 40 22.67 8.57 -24.39
CA GLN A 40 22.77 8.04 -23.04
C GLN A 40 22.42 9.14 -22.03
N LEU A 41 21.36 8.95 -21.26
CA LEU A 41 20.90 9.93 -20.27
C LEU A 41 21.60 9.74 -18.91
N PRO A 42 21.88 10.83 -18.17
CA PRO A 42 22.31 10.72 -16.79
C PRO A 42 21.17 10.16 -15.92
N PHE A 43 21.52 9.43 -14.86
CA PHE A 43 20.57 8.83 -13.93
C PHE A 43 21.03 9.01 -12.48
N LEU A 44 20.10 8.87 -11.55
CA LEU A 44 20.37 8.90 -10.11
C LEU A 44 20.42 7.49 -9.54
N THR A 45 21.25 7.31 -8.52
CA THR A 45 21.29 6.10 -7.69
C THR A 45 20.25 6.18 -6.59
N PHE A 46 19.53 5.09 -6.35
CA PHE A 46 18.68 4.96 -5.17
C PHE A 46 19.55 4.70 -3.94
N ALA A 47 19.43 5.55 -2.92
CA ALA A 47 19.89 5.24 -1.57
C ALA A 47 18.87 4.37 -0.82
N ASP A 48 19.33 3.75 0.25
CA ASP A 48 18.47 3.07 1.21
C ASP A 48 17.80 4.11 2.14
N SER A 49 16.52 4.40 1.89
CA SER A 49 15.76 5.37 2.69
C SER A 49 15.57 4.96 4.15
N ASP A 50 15.68 3.66 4.48
CA ASP A 50 15.48 3.19 5.85
C ASP A 50 16.63 3.65 6.76
N ASN A 51 17.82 3.83 6.20
CA ASN A 51 19.01 4.32 6.91
C ASN A 51 19.07 5.84 7.09
N THR A 52 18.16 6.59 6.44
CA THR A 52 18.11 8.06 6.61
C THR A 52 17.74 8.45 8.03
N GLN A 53 18.29 9.56 8.51
CA GLN A 53 18.08 10.03 9.89
C GLN A 53 17.34 11.36 9.95
N ILE A 54 16.51 11.53 10.98
CA ILE A 54 15.92 12.83 11.29
C ILE A 54 17.06 13.81 11.62
N GLY A 55 17.02 15.01 11.03
CA GLY A 55 18.08 16.01 11.11
C GLY A 55 19.11 15.94 9.98
N GLU A 56 19.08 14.90 9.14
CA GLU A 56 19.98 14.79 7.98
C GLU A 56 19.65 15.84 6.92
N TRP A 57 20.67 16.47 6.34
CA TRP A 57 20.52 17.45 5.25
C TRP A 57 20.05 16.80 3.96
N VAL A 58 19.11 17.48 3.30
CA VAL A 58 18.51 17.04 2.04
C VAL A 58 18.37 18.20 1.07
N LEU A 59 18.37 17.88 -0.21
CA LEU A 59 18.07 18.80 -1.29
C LEU A 59 16.82 18.31 -2.03
N ALA A 60 15.82 19.19 -2.17
CA ALA A 60 14.66 18.94 -3.02
C ALA A 60 14.88 19.61 -4.38
N VAL A 61 14.68 18.84 -5.44
CA VAL A 61 14.86 19.27 -6.83
C VAL A 61 13.54 19.09 -7.58
N GLY A 62 13.11 20.09 -8.32
CA GLY A 62 11.90 20.02 -9.15
C GLY A 62 11.78 21.21 -10.10
N ASN A 63 10.63 21.41 -10.72
CA ASN A 63 10.42 22.51 -11.68
C ASN A 63 9.21 23.37 -11.26
N PRO A 64 9.31 24.11 -10.14
CA PRO A 64 8.21 24.92 -9.68
C PRO A 64 8.00 26.08 -10.65
N PHE A 65 6.74 26.32 -11.04
CA PHE A 65 6.35 27.43 -11.93
C PHE A 65 7.04 27.43 -13.32
N ASN A 66 7.49 26.28 -13.83
CA ASN A 66 8.22 26.15 -15.10
C ASN A 66 9.50 27.00 -15.19
N LEU A 67 10.20 27.23 -14.07
CA LEU A 67 11.41 28.04 -14.00
C LEU A 67 12.72 27.30 -14.34
N ASN A 68 12.67 26.21 -15.10
CA ASN A 68 13.83 25.41 -15.55
C ASN A 68 14.70 24.87 -14.41
N SER A 69 14.10 24.06 -13.52
CA SER A 69 14.76 23.33 -12.42
C SER A 69 15.20 24.23 -11.24
N THR A 70 14.57 24.04 -10.09
CA THR A 70 14.88 24.71 -8.82
C THR A 70 15.38 23.68 -7.80
N VAL A 71 16.41 24.07 -7.04
CA VAL A 71 16.93 23.30 -5.91
C VAL A 71 16.65 24.08 -4.63
N THR A 72 16.11 23.39 -3.63
CA THR A 72 15.92 23.92 -2.27
C THR A 72 16.57 22.98 -1.27
N ALA A 73 17.02 23.52 -0.14
CA ALA A 73 17.68 22.74 0.90
C ALA A 73 16.82 22.71 2.16
N GLY A 74 16.96 21.64 2.92
CA GLY A 74 16.35 21.46 4.23
C GLY A 74 16.94 20.25 4.94
N ILE A 75 16.22 19.75 5.92
CA ILE A 75 16.53 18.54 6.66
C ILE A 75 15.37 17.56 6.63
N ILE A 76 15.63 16.30 6.97
CA ILE A 76 14.57 15.35 7.32
C ILE A 76 13.98 15.75 8.67
N SER A 77 12.77 16.28 8.68
CA SER A 77 12.08 16.72 9.89
C SER A 77 11.39 15.57 10.62
N ALA A 78 10.93 14.56 9.88
CA ALA A 78 10.30 13.36 10.44
C ALA A 78 10.22 12.23 9.41
N LYS A 79 9.96 11.00 9.87
CA LYS A 79 9.72 9.82 9.03
C LYS A 79 8.34 9.22 9.29
N ALA A 80 7.88 8.41 8.33
CA ALA A 80 6.63 7.66 8.38
C ALA A 80 5.40 8.54 8.68
N ARG A 81 5.30 9.71 8.05
CA ARG A 81 4.15 10.59 8.24
C ARG A 81 2.93 10.12 7.44
N ASN A 82 1.78 10.22 8.07
CA ASN A 82 0.46 10.13 7.43
C ASN A 82 -0.06 11.55 7.22
N ILE A 83 -0.60 11.81 6.04
CA ILE A 83 -1.09 13.15 5.66
C ILE A 83 -2.60 13.15 5.41
N SER A 84 -3.21 11.99 5.18
CA SER A 84 -4.66 11.83 5.05
C SER A 84 -5.28 11.39 6.38
N GLN A 85 -6.49 11.90 6.66
CA GLN A 85 -7.34 11.36 7.73
C GLN A 85 -8.06 10.07 7.31
N ASN A 86 -8.11 9.75 6.01
CA ASN A 86 -8.68 8.51 5.48
C ASN A 86 -7.56 7.47 5.30
N ILE A 87 -7.61 6.46 6.16
CA ILE A 87 -6.58 5.40 6.36
C ILE A 87 -6.74 4.23 5.37
N SER A 88 -7.85 4.16 4.62
CA SER A 88 -8.09 3.03 3.72
C SER A 88 -7.31 3.18 2.40
N ASP A 89 -6.43 2.21 2.14
CA ASP A 89 -5.83 1.85 0.84
C ASP A 89 -4.59 2.61 0.35
N LYS A 90 -4.12 3.64 1.06
CA LYS A 90 -2.87 4.34 0.73
C LYS A 90 -1.69 3.90 1.59
N VAL A 91 -0.52 3.76 0.96
CA VAL A 91 0.76 3.58 1.65
C VAL A 91 1.22 4.96 2.09
N GLU A 92 0.76 5.39 3.26
CA GLU A 92 1.19 6.65 3.84
C GLU A 92 2.34 6.37 4.82
N SER A 93 3.56 6.62 4.38
CA SER A 93 4.76 6.56 5.21
C SER A 93 5.79 7.53 4.65
N PHE A 94 5.41 8.80 4.61
CA PHE A 94 6.21 9.84 3.95
C PHE A 94 7.43 10.24 4.79
N ILE A 95 8.52 10.56 4.10
CA ILE A 95 9.61 11.38 4.65
C ILE A 95 9.10 12.82 4.67
N GLN A 96 9.16 13.47 5.83
CA GLN A 96 8.85 14.88 5.97
C GLN A 96 10.14 15.69 5.93
N THR A 97 10.13 16.79 5.19
CA THR A 97 11.23 17.76 5.14
C THR A 97 10.71 19.19 5.21
N ASP A 98 11.56 20.07 5.72
CA ASP A 98 11.40 21.52 5.64
C ASP A 98 12.06 22.11 4.39
N ALA A 99 12.63 21.31 3.49
CA ALA A 99 13.03 21.80 2.17
C ALA A 99 11.79 22.38 1.46
N ALA A 100 11.93 23.57 0.88
CA ALA A 100 10.81 24.26 0.25
C ALA A 100 10.35 23.50 -1.00
N VAL A 101 9.15 22.93 -0.92
CA VAL A 101 8.47 22.25 -2.04
C VAL A 101 7.22 23.04 -2.38
N ASN A 102 7.02 23.37 -3.66
CA ASN A 102 5.84 24.06 -4.17
C ASN A 102 5.24 23.27 -5.34
N GLN A 103 4.09 23.71 -5.86
CA GLN A 103 3.53 23.14 -7.08
C GLN A 103 4.58 23.15 -8.21
N GLY A 104 4.72 22.02 -8.91
CA GLY A 104 5.76 21.77 -9.92
C GLY A 104 7.00 21.04 -9.39
N ASN A 105 7.14 20.86 -8.07
CA ASN A 105 8.15 19.95 -7.51
C ASN A 105 7.66 18.50 -7.34
N SER A 106 6.34 18.25 -7.43
CA SER A 106 5.78 16.90 -7.38
C SER A 106 6.37 16.01 -8.49
N GLY A 107 6.79 14.80 -8.15
CA GLY A 107 7.56 13.89 -9.00
C GLY A 107 9.07 14.18 -9.03
N GLY A 108 9.53 15.30 -8.47
CA GLY A 108 10.94 15.67 -8.37
C GLY A 108 11.71 14.89 -7.30
N ALA A 109 13.03 15.01 -7.32
CA ALA A 109 13.91 14.25 -6.44
C ALA A 109 14.07 14.90 -5.05
N LEU A 110 14.11 14.07 -4.01
CA LEU A 110 14.69 14.41 -2.71
C LEU A 110 15.99 13.60 -2.56
N VAL A 111 17.12 14.30 -2.46
CA VAL A 111 18.46 13.67 -2.45
C VAL A 111 19.22 14.03 -1.18
N ASN A 112 20.15 13.14 -0.78
CA ASN A 112 21.14 13.46 0.24
C ASN A 112 22.26 14.35 -0.33
N LEU A 113 23.23 14.76 0.49
CA LEU A 113 24.36 15.60 0.08
C LEU A 113 25.31 14.95 -0.95
N LYS A 114 25.22 13.62 -1.15
CA LYS A 114 25.98 12.90 -2.18
C LYS A 114 25.24 12.87 -3.53
N GLY A 115 23.98 13.32 -3.58
CA GLY A 115 23.12 13.24 -4.74
C GLY A 115 22.41 11.90 -4.89
N ASP A 116 22.46 11.01 -3.89
CA ASP A 116 21.69 9.77 -3.93
C ASP A 116 20.22 10.05 -3.62
N LEU A 117 19.32 9.43 -4.37
CA LEU A 117 17.87 9.58 -4.22
C LEU A 117 17.39 8.88 -2.95
N ILE A 118 16.85 9.65 -2.02
CA ILE A 118 16.25 9.16 -0.76
C ILE A 118 14.72 9.22 -0.77
N GLY A 119 14.12 9.96 -1.71
CA GLY A 119 12.68 9.98 -1.91
C GLY A 119 12.22 10.76 -3.15
N ILE A 120 10.92 10.66 -3.45
CA ILE A 120 10.24 11.39 -4.53
C ILE A 120 9.29 12.40 -3.91
N ASN A 121 9.45 13.68 -4.22
CA ASN A 121 8.59 14.75 -3.71
C ASN A 121 7.16 14.54 -4.21
N THR A 122 6.18 14.55 -3.31
CA THR A 122 4.79 14.21 -3.66
C THR A 122 3.85 15.37 -3.34
N ALA A 123 3.81 15.78 -2.08
CA ALA A 123 2.80 16.69 -1.57
C ALA A 123 3.37 17.72 -0.59
N ILE A 124 2.57 18.75 -0.33
CA ILE A 124 2.71 19.67 0.79
C ILE A 124 1.43 19.63 1.61
N THR A 125 1.54 19.84 2.92
CA THR A 125 0.37 20.18 3.73
C THR A 125 0.24 21.70 3.78
N SER A 126 -0.86 22.24 3.24
CA SER A 126 -1.13 23.67 3.25
C SER A 126 -2.63 23.96 3.27
N THR A 127 -3.05 24.93 4.08
CA THR A 127 -4.42 25.47 4.06
C THR A 127 -4.64 26.49 2.93
N THR A 128 -3.56 27.08 2.42
CA THR A 128 -3.58 28.13 1.37
C THR A 128 -3.05 27.65 0.03
N GLY A 129 -2.55 26.41 -0.04
CA GLY A 129 -1.84 25.87 -1.21
C GLY A 129 -0.38 26.33 -1.35
N SER A 130 0.11 27.14 -0.40
CA SER A 130 1.51 27.60 -0.35
C SER A 130 2.34 26.81 0.66
N TYR A 131 3.65 26.68 0.44
CA TYR A 131 4.56 26.07 1.40
C TYR A 131 4.52 26.79 2.77
N VAL A 132 4.43 26.02 3.85
CA VAL A 132 4.35 26.53 5.23
C VAL A 132 5.28 25.77 6.20
N GLY A 133 6.29 25.05 5.69
CA GLY A 133 7.23 24.29 6.53
C GLY A 133 7.11 22.76 6.45
N TYR A 134 6.14 22.22 5.70
CA TYR A 134 5.82 20.80 5.69
C TYR A 134 5.71 20.24 4.27
N SER A 135 6.79 19.61 3.82
CA SER A 135 6.87 18.89 2.54
C SER A 135 6.98 17.39 2.76
N PHE A 136 6.45 16.60 1.84
CA PHE A 136 6.38 15.14 1.95
C PHE A 136 6.92 14.45 0.71
N ALA A 137 7.74 13.42 0.93
CA ALA A 137 8.31 12.59 -0.12
C ALA A 137 8.06 11.10 0.13
N VAL A 138 7.75 10.36 -0.93
CA VAL A 138 7.69 8.89 -0.92
C VAL A 138 9.13 8.36 -0.76
N PRO A 139 9.42 7.48 0.22
CA PRO A 139 10.75 6.89 0.42
C PRO A 139 11.30 6.19 -0.82
N SER A 140 12.61 6.31 -1.05
CA SER A 140 13.31 5.71 -2.19
C SER A 140 13.15 4.20 -2.28
N ASN A 141 13.11 3.47 -1.15
CA ASN A 141 12.91 2.02 -1.16
C ASN A 141 11.53 1.62 -1.71
N ILE A 142 10.49 2.39 -1.39
CA ILE A 142 9.13 2.17 -1.92
C ILE A 142 9.12 2.49 -3.42
N ALA A 143 9.64 3.65 -3.81
CA ALA A 143 9.68 4.06 -5.22
C ALA A 143 10.47 3.06 -6.08
N LYS A 144 11.63 2.60 -5.60
CA LYS A 144 12.48 1.60 -6.27
C LYS A 144 11.71 0.30 -6.51
N LYS A 145 11.10 -0.25 -5.46
CA LYS A 145 10.30 -1.48 -5.57
C LYS A 145 9.16 -1.32 -6.58
N VAL A 146 8.41 -0.22 -6.51
CA VAL A 146 7.30 0.03 -7.44
C VAL A 146 7.78 0.10 -8.88
N VAL A 147 8.85 0.84 -9.15
CA VAL A 147 9.45 0.93 -10.50
C VAL A 147 9.89 -0.44 -11.00
N GLU A 148 10.62 -1.20 -10.20
CA GLU A 148 11.07 -2.56 -10.55
C GLU A 148 9.88 -3.49 -10.83
N ASP A 149 8.84 -3.48 -9.99
CA ASP A 149 7.65 -4.31 -10.19
C ASP A 149 6.86 -3.92 -11.46
N LEU A 150 6.76 -2.62 -11.76
CA LEU A 150 6.09 -2.14 -12.98
C LEU A 150 6.87 -2.54 -14.24
N ILE A 151 8.21 -2.59 -14.18
CA ILE A 151 9.05 -3.05 -15.29
C ILE A 151 8.90 -4.56 -15.49
N GLU A 152 8.95 -5.34 -14.40
CA GLU A 152 9.01 -6.80 -14.48
C GLU A 152 7.64 -7.45 -14.68
N TYR A 153 6.61 -6.97 -13.97
CA TYR A 153 5.29 -7.61 -13.91
C TYR A 153 4.16 -6.76 -14.51
N GLY A 154 4.41 -5.46 -14.76
CA GLY A 154 3.37 -4.51 -15.19
C GLY A 154 2.43 -4.09 -14.05
N ASN A 155 2.59 -4.62 -12.84
CA ASN A 155 1.82 -4.24 -11.65
C ASN A 155 2.61 -4.47 -10.36
N VAL A 156 2.30 -3.68 -9.32
CA VAL A 156 2.98 -3.76 -8.02
C VAL A 156 2.57 -5.02 -7.26
N GLN A 157 3.56 -5.81 -6.83
CA GLN A 157 3.35 -7.02 -6.04
C GLN A 157 3.28 -6.66 -4.55
N LYS A 158 2.10 -6.73 -3.93
CA LYS A 158 1.92 -6.37 -2.52
C LYS A 158 2.19 -7.58 -1.61
N GLY A 159 3.15 -7.45 -0.70
CA GLY A 159 3.40 -8.41 0.38
C GLY A 159 2.57 -8.09 1.62
N VAL A 160 2.10 -9.12 2.34
CA VAL A 160 1.39 -8.98 3.61
C VAL A 160 1.94 -9.94 4.66
N LEU A 161 1.98 -9.49 5.91
CA LEU A 161 2.25 -10.34 7.08
C LEU A 161 1.08 -11.27 7.39
N GLY A 162 -0.15 -10.80 7.14
CA GLY A 162 -1.40 -11.46 7.52
C GLY A 162 -1.80 -11.22 8.98
N VAL A 163 -1.62 -9.98 9.46
CA VAL A 163 -2.09 -9.54 10.78
C VAL A 163 -3.07 -8.38 10.62
N ARG A 164 -4.08 -8.32 11.49
CA ARG A 164 -4.96 -7.15 11.66
C ARG A 164 -4.85 -6.70 13.11
N GLY A 165 -4.94 -5.41 13.33
CA GLY A 165 -4.56 -4.84 14.60
C GLY A 165 -4.68 -3.33 14.64
N THR A 166 -4.24 -2.77 15.76
CA THR A 166 -4.37 -1.35 16.06
C THR A 166 -3.02 -0.78 16.51
N GLU A 167 -2.77 0.48 16.17
CA GLU A 167 -1.65 1.24 16.71
C GLU A 167 -1.79 1.46 18.22
N LEU A 168 -0.68 1.33 18.94
CA LEU A 168 -0.66 1.66 20.35
C LEU A 168 -0.44 3.14 20.60
N ASN A 169 -1.26 3.67 21.50
CA ASN A 169 -1.13 4.98 22.13
C ASN A 169 -1.68 4.87 23.56
N SER A 170 -1.67 5.96 24.33
CA SER A 170 -2.15 5.93 25.72
C SER A 170 -3.60 5.45 25.85
N GLU A 171 -4.47 5.86 24.93
CA GLU A 171 -5.90 5.52 24.95
C GLU A 171 -6.13 4.05 24.59
N SER A 172 -5.51 3.54 23.52
CA SER A 172 -5.64 2.14 23.13
C SER A 172 -4.97 1.21 24.15
N ALA A 173 -3.84 1.61 24.74
CA ALA A 173 -3.18 0.86 25.81
C ALA A 173 -4.08 0.69 27.04
N GLU A 174 -4.75 1.76 27.48
CA GLU A 174 -5.71 1.72 28.59
C GLU A 174 -6.89 0.77 28.28
N LYS A 175 -7.49 0.90 27.09
CA LYS A 175 -8.60 0.03 26.65
C LYS A 175 -8.21 -1.45 26.56
N LEU A 176 -6.97 -1.73 26.16
CA LEU A 176 -6.43 -3.09 26.03
C LEU A 176 -5.87 -3.65 27.34
N GLY A 177 -5.73 -2.82 28.38
CA GLY A 177 -5.17 -3.22 29.68
C GLY A 177 -3.67 -3.53 29.61
N ILE A 178 -2.93 -2.90 28.71
CA ILE A 178 -1.49 -3.11 28.52
C ILE A 178 -0.69 -1.85 28.88
N LYS A 179 0.62 -2.00 29.16
CA LYS A 179 1.49 -0.87 29.56
C LYS A 179 2.14 -0.17 28.37
N GLN A 180 2.17 -0.83 27.22
CA GLN A 180 2.87 -0.38 26.02
C GLN A 180 2.03 0.68 25.31
N THR A 181 2.62 1.85 25.10
CA THR A 181 2.00 2.96 24.36
C THR A 181 2.56 3.11 22.93
N GLU A 182 3.40 2.18 22.49
CA GLU A 182 4.04 2.16 21.18
C GLU A 182 4.10 0.74 20.63
N GLY A 183 3.98 0.63 19.30
CA GLY A 183 3.98 -0.63 18.58
C GLY A 183 2.65 -0.92 17.91
N PHE A 184 2.57 -2.08 17.27
CA PHE A 184 1.36 -2.56 16.62
C PHE A 184 0.80 -3.75 17.38
N TYR A 185 -0.38 -3.57 17.98
CA TYR A 185 -1.09 -4.62 18.69
C TYR A 185 -1.86 -5.50 17.72
N VAL A 186 -1.65 -6.82 17.80
CA VAL A 186 -2.29 -7.81 16.94
C VAL A 186 -3.66 -8.20 17.51
N ASP A 187 -4.73 -7.80 16.83
CA ASP A 187 -6.11 -8.16 17.16
C ASP A 187 -6.49 -9.53 16.60
N SER A 188 -5.99 -9.85 15.40
CA SER A 188 -6.20 -11.15 14.76
C SER A 188 -5.07 -11.45 13.77
N VAL A 189 -4.90 -12.74 13.51
CA VAL A 189 -3.93 -13.26 12.55
C VAL A 189 -4.71 -14.04 11.51
N GLU A 190 -4.45 -13.78 10.24
CA GLU A 190 -5.10 -14.50 9.15
C GLU A 190 -4.58 -15.94 9.12
N ASP A 191 -5.51 -16.89 8.98
CA ASP A 191 -5.17 -18.30 8.77
C ASP A 191 -4.23 -18.45 7.57
N ASP A 192 -3.32 -19.42 7.66
CA ASP A 192 -2.31 -19.74 6.64
C ASP A 192 -1.32 -18.61 6.29
N SER A 193 -1.36 -17.49 7.01
CA SER A 193 -0.46 -16.35 6.79
C SER A 193 0.98 -16.62 7.23
N GLY A 194 1.91 -15.80 6.74
CA GLY A 194 3.28 -15.80 7.23
C GLY A 194 3.35 -15.60 8.76
N ALA A 195 2.53 -14.70 9.30
CA ALA A 195 2.45 -14.44 10.72
C ALA A 195 1.91 -15.64 11.51
N ALA A 196 0.86 -16.31 11.01
CA ALA A 196 0.34 -17.52 11.62
C ALA A 196 1.39 -18.64 11.65
N ASN A 197 2.07 -18.87 10.52
CA ASN A 197 3.12 -19.89 10.39
C ASN A 197 4.33 -19.61 11.31
N ALA A 198 4.63 -18.33 11.57
CA ALA A 198 5.67 -17.90 12.50
C ALA A 198 5.22 -17.92 13.97
N GLY A 199 3.96 -18.24 14.24
CA GLY A 199 3.40 -18.35 15.58
C GLY A 199 3.03 -17.02 16.24
N ILE A 200 2.84 -15.94 15.46
CA ILE A 200 2.22 -14.70 15.92
C ILE A 200 0.76 -14.97 16.28
N GLN A 201 0.27 -14.33 17.34
CA GLN A 201 -1.06 -14.55 17.90
C GLN A 201 -1.71 -13.23 18.32
N LYS A 202 -3.03 -13.28 18.54
CA LYS A 202 -3.75 -12.17 19.16
C LYS A 202 -3.11 -11.82 20.51
N GLY A 203 -2.94 -10.52 20.77
CA GLY A 203 -2.32 -10.01 21.99
C GLY A 203 -0.83 -9.73 21.87
N ASP A 204 -0.18 -10.13 20.76
CA ASP A 204 1.20 -9.76 20.49
C ASP A 204 1.32 -8.27 20.16
N VAL A 205 2.41 -7.65 20.60
CA VAL A 205 2.77 -6.28 20.21
C VAL A 205 4.02 -6.32 19.35
N ILE A 206 3.89 -6.03 18.06
CA ILE A 206 5.04 -5.89 17.15
C ILE A 206 5.78 -4.61 17.49
N LYS A 207 7.09 -4.73 17.76
CA LYS A 207 7.97 -3.65 18.22
C LYS A 207 8.99 -3.22 17.17
N GLN A 208 9.46 -4.16 16.34
CA GLN A 208 10.48 -3.88 15.33
C GLN A 208 10.37 -4.92 14.21
N ILE A 209 10.63 -4.47 12.98
CA ILE A 209 10.81 -5.34 11.82
C ILE A 209 12.17 -5.01 11.21
N ASP A 210 13.04 -6.02 11.11
CA ASP A 210 14.43 -5.89 10.71
C ASP A 210 15.16 -4.78 11.49
N ASN A 211 15.52 -3.68 10.85
CA ASN A 211 16.16 -2.50 11.45
C ASN A 211 15.18 -1.36 11.76
N VAL A 212 13.89 -1.50 11.43
CA VAL A 212 12.87 -0.45 11.60
C VAL A 212 12.05 -0.68 12.86
N ARG A 213 12.15 0.26 13.80
CA ARG A 213 11.34 0.27 15.02
C ARG A 213 9.92 0.72 14.70
N ILE A 214 8.94 0.01 15.23
CA ILE A 214 7.53 0.28 15.00
C ILE A 214 7.00 1.07 16.20
N HIS A 215 6.84 2.37 16.03
CA HIS A 215 6.19 3.23 17.02
C HIS A 215 4.71 3.41 16.69
N LYS A 216 4.40 3.54 15.38
CA LYS A 216 3.08 3.80 14.82
C LYS A 216 2.77 2.89 13.64
N PHE A 217 1.50 2.86 13.20
CA PHE A 217 1.07 1.98 12.13
C PHE A 217 1.77 2.26 10.78
N SER A 218 2.11 3.52 10.52
CA SER A 218 2.80 3.92 9.28
C SER A 218 4.26 3.49 9.19
N ASP A 219 4.91 3.22 10.33
CA ASP A 219 6.23 2.60 10.33
C ASP A 219 6.12 1.16 9.78
N LEU A 220 5.10 0.44 10.25
CA LEU A 220 4.82 -0.94 9.86
C LEU A 220 4.43 -1.03 8.38
N THR A 221 3.41 -0.29 7.97
CA THR A 221 2.89 -0.37 6.59
C THR A 221 3.89 0.19 5.58
N GLY A 222 4.61 1.27 5.93
CA GLY A 222 5.66 1.83 5.08
C GLY A 222 6.79 0.85 4.83
N TYR A 223 7.31 0.21 5.89
CA TYR A 223 8.37 -0.77 5.74
C TYR A 223 7.92 -1.97 4.90
N ILE A 224 6.74 -2.54 5.19
CA ILE A 224 6.18 -3.66 4.43
C ILE A 224 5.95 -3.28 2.95
N ALA A 225 5.54 -2.05 2.65
CA ALA A 225 5.31 -1.59 1.28
C ALA A 225 6.59 -1.55 0.44
N SER A 226 7.77 -1.49 1.07
CA SER A 226 9.07 -1.61 0.40
C SER A 226 9.50 -3.05 0.11
N LYS A 227 8.73 -4.06 0.56
CA LYS A 227 9.07 -5.48 0.47
C LYS A 227 8.16 -6.24 -0.50
N ARG A 228 8.66 -7.36 -1.01
CA ARG A 228 7.96 -8.24 -1.96
C ARG A 228 7.37 -9.46 -1.27
N PRO A 229 6.33 -10.08 -1.87
CA PRO A 229 5.94 -11.44 -1.52
C PRO A 229 7.16 -12.38 -1.57
N GLY A 230 7.32 -13.23 -0.56
CA GLY A 230 8.45 -14.14 -0.41
C GLY A 230 9.61 -13.59 0.43
N ASP A 231 9.68 -12.27 0.66
CA ASP A 231 10.69 -11.68 1.55
C ASP A 231 10.53 -12.21 2.97
N VAL A 232 11.64 -12.51 3.64
CA VAL A 232 11.67 -12.99 5.02
C VAL A 232 12.09 -11.85 5.94
N LEU A 233 11.18 -11.44 6.82
CA LEU A 233 11.38 -10.32 7.74
C LEU A 233 11.62 -10.84 9.15
N LYS A 234 12.62 -10.28 9.84
CA LYS A 234 12.90 -10.56 11.25
C LYS A 234 12.02 -9.67 12.13
N VAL A 235 11.00 -10.23 12.76
CA VAL A 235 10.02 -9.50 13.56
C VAL A 235 10.27 -9.70 15.05
N LEU A 236 10.55 -8.60 15.76
CA LEU A 236 10.57 -8.53 17.21
C LEU A 236 9.18 -8.16 17.70
N PHE A 237 8.63 -8.98 18.58
CA PHE A 237 7.34 -8.73 19.21
C PHE A 237 7.38 -9.05 20.71
N GLU A 238 6.44 -8.49 21.46
CA GLU A 238 6.26 -8.75 22.87
C GLU A 238 5.01 -9.61 23.09
N ARG A 239 5.13 -10.66 23.91
CA ARG A 239 4.01 -11.48 24.39
C ARG A 239 4.18 -11.71 25.88
N ASN A 240 3.16 -11.36 26.68
CA ASN A 240 3.19 -11.51 28.14
C ASN A 240 4.43 -10.85 28.77
N ALA A 241 4.75 -9.60 28.39
CA ALA A 241 5.90 -8.84 28.85
C ALA A 241 7.28 -9.48 28.54
N LYS A 242 7.34 -10.40 27.57
CA LYS A 242 8.60 -11.00 27.10
C LYS A 242 8.77 -10.76 25.62
N GLU A 243 9.94 -10.25 25.25
CA GLU A 243 10.32 -10.08 23.86
C GLU A 243 10.67 -11.42 23.21
N LYS A 244 10.26 -11.58 21.96
CA LYS A 244 10.54 -12.73 21.11
C LYS A 244 10.83 -12.25 19.71
N THR A 245 11.64 -13.02 18.99
CA THR A 245 11.94 -12.76 17.59
C THR A 245 11.57 -13.95 16.75
N VAL A 246 10.90 -13.71 15.63
CA VAL A 246 10.53 -14.72 14.64
C VAL A 246 10.84 -14.21 13.23
N ASN A 247 11.04 -15.15 12.31
CA ASN A 247 11.14 -14.83 10.89
C ASN A 247 9.77 -15.04 10.26
N ILE A 248 9.26 -14.01 9.57
CA ILE A 248 7.97 -14.03 8.89
C ILE A 248 8.20 -13.89 7.39
N THR A 249 7.77 -14.88 6.62
CA THR A 249 7.75 -14.77 5.16
C THR A 249 6.51 -14.00 4.71
N LEU A 250 6.69 -12.88 4.00
CA LEU A 250 5.58 -12.14 3.41
C LEU A 250 4.87 -13.00 2.37
N GLN A 251 3.55 -12.94 2.38
CA GLN A 251 2.73 -13.60 1.38
C GLN A 251 2.20 -12.59 0.38
N LYS A 252 1.86 -13.07 -0.82
CA LYS A 252 1.19 -12.21 -1.80
C LYS A 252 -0.18 -11.82 -1.24
N ASN A 253 -0.49 -10.53 -1.27
CA ASN A 253 -1.82 -10.04 -0.95
C ASN A 253 -2.80 -10.59 -2.01
N ALA A 254 -3.46 -11.71 -1.68
CA ALA A 254 -4.42 -12.36 -2.56
C ALA A 254 -5.81 -11.72 -2.50
N THR A 255 -5.91 -10.58 -1.82
CA THR A 255 -7.15 -9.84 -1.64
C THR A 255 -7.42 -8.93 -2.84
N TYR A 256 -8.64 -8.98 -3.36
CA TYR A 256 -9.13 -8.15 -4.45
C TYR A 256 -10.38 -7.39 -3.99
N ILE A 257 -10.38 -6.08 -4.21
CA ILE A 257 -11.50 -5.20 -3.88
C ILE A 257 -12.37 -5.05 -5.13
N ILE A 258 -13.63 -5.46 -5.03
CA ILE A 258 -14.65 -5.30 -6.05
C ILE A 258 -15.36 -3.97 -5.78
N ASN A 259 -14.78 -2.88 -6.25
CA ASN A 259 -15.29 -1.52 -6.00
C ASN A 259 -16.78 -1.35 -6.36
N SER A 260 -17.22 -1.97 -7.46
CA SER A 260 -18.62 -1.92 -7.91
C SER A 260 -19.61 -2.56 -6.93
N LEU A 261 -19.15 -3.47 -6.09
CA LEU A 261 -19.95 -4.15 -5.08
C LEU A 261 -19.61 -3.68 -3.66
N GLY A 262 -18.54 -2.93 -3.47
CA GLY A 262 -18.01 -2.63 -2.14
C GLY A 262 -17.69 -3.91 -1.36
N LEU A 263 -17.11 -4.92 -2.02
CA LEU A 263 -16.71 -6.18 -1.41
C LEU A 263 -15.20 -6.37 -1.50
N GLU A 264 -14.63 -7.02 -0.50
CA GLU A 264 -13.24 -7.45 -0.46
C GLU A 264 -13.23 -8.98 -0.46
N VAL A 265 -12.50 -9.59 -1.40
CA VAL A 265 -12.48 -11.04 -1.60
C VAL A 265 -11.07 -11.61 -1.70
N LYS A 266 -10.88 -12.89 -1.34
CA LYS A 266 -9.64 -13.64 -1.56
C LYS A 266 -9.89 -15.08 -2.03
N ASN A 267 -8.88 -15.69 -2.64
CA ASN A 267 -8.93 -17.12 -2.97
C ASN A 267 -9.20 -17.98 -1.73
N LEU A 268 -9.93 -19.08 -1.90
CA LEU A 268 -10.19 -20.01 -0.81
C LEU A 268 -8.90 -20.68 -0.33
N SER A 269 -8.65 -20.62 0.98
CA SER A 269 -7.66 -21.47 1.63
C SER A 269 -8.07 -22.93 1.61
N ASP A 270 -7.15 -23.86 1.91
CA ASP A 270 -7.50 -25.28 2.01
C ASP A 270 -8.45 -25.56 3.20
N LYS A 271 -8.35 -24.75 4.26
CA LYS A 271 -9.33 -24.72 5.35
C LYS A 271 -10.70 -24.29 4.86
N ASP A 272 -10.79 -23.20 4.09
CA ASP A 272 -12.06 -22.73 3.53
C ASP A 272 -12.68 -23.79 2.62
N LYS A 273 -11.89 -24.41 1.72
CA LYS A 273 -12.39 -25.48 0.85
C LYS A 273 -12.98 -26.64 1.65
N SER A 274 -12.36 -26.96 2.78
CA SER A 274 -12.83 -28.02 3.68
C SER A 274 -14.09 -27.62 4.45
N THR A 275 -14.13 -26.41 5.01
CA THR A 275 -15.25 -25.87 5.78
C THR A 275 -16.50 -25.71 4.91
N PHE A 276 -16.35 -25.09 3.74
CA PHE A 276 -17.44 -24.79 2.83
C PHE A 276 -17.74 -25.94 1.84
N LYS A 277 -16.94 -27.02 1.86
CA LYS A 277 -17.07 -28.17 0.97
C LYS A 277 -17.14 -27.80 -0.52
N THR A 278 -16.39 -26.77 -0.91
CA THR A 278 -16.31 -26.28 -2.30
C THR A 278 -14.86 -26.10 -2.70
N LYS A 279 -14.54 -26.42 -3.96
CA LYS A 279 -13.23 -26.14 -4.56
C LYS A 279 -13.19 -24.81 -5.32
N ASN A 280 -14.37 -24.22 -5.55
CA ASN A 280 -14.57 -23.05 -6.40
C ASN A 280 -15.14 -21.89 -5.57
N GLY A 281 -14.89 -20.67 -6.05
CA GLY A 281 -15.34 -19.44 -5.44
C GLY A 281 -14.23 -18.66 -4.76
N VAL A 282 -14.61 -17.53 -4.16
CA VAL A 282 -13.71 -16.67 -3.37
C VAL A 282 -14.36 -16.35 -2.03
N LYS A 283 -13.56 -16.24 -0.98
CA LYS A 283 -14.06 -15.85 0.35
C LYS A 283 -14.21 -14.34 0.41
N ILE A 284 -15.34 -13.86 0.92
CA ILE A 284 -15.56 -12.45 1.22
C ILE A 284 -14.92 -12.14 2.57
N THR A 285 -13.86 -11.34 2.57
CA THR A 285 -13.10 -10.93 3.78
C THR A 285 -13.50 -9.57 4.32
N GLY A 286 -14.20 -8.77 3.51
CA GLY A 286 -14.70 -7.45 3.89
C GLY A 286 -15.88 -7.03 3.03
N ALA A 287 -16.69 -6.12 3.55
CA ALA A 287 -17.85 -5.58 2.88
C ALA A 287 -18.08 -4.14 3.33
N SER A 288 -18.58 -3.31 2.43
CA SER A 288 -18.92 -1.91 2.73
C SER A 288 -20.05 -1.81 3.74
N GLN A 289 -20.12 -0.69 4.46
CA GLN A 289 -21.15 -0.42 5.46
C GLN A 289 -22.58 -0.50 4.90
N PHE A 290 -22.76 -0.33 3.58
CA PHE A 290 -24.05 -0.52 2.90
C PHE A 290 -24.72 -1.83 3.29
N TYR A 291 -23.95 -2.93 3.33
CA TYR A 291 -24.48 -4.24 3.67
C TYR A 291 -24.90 -4.35 5.14
N GLU A 292 -24.11 -3.78 6.04
CA GLU A 292 -24.42 -3.73 7.48
C GLU A 292 -25.70 -2.91 7.75
N PHE A 293 -25.85 -1.75 7.09
CA PHE A 293 -27.07 -0.92 7.20
C PHE A 293 -28.34 -1.64 6.75
N HIS A 294 -28.23 -2.60 5.84
CA HIS A 294 -29.36 -3.40 5.35
C HIS A 294 -29.47 -4.77 6.03
N ASN A 295 -28.76 -4.99 7.14
CA ASN A 295 -28.71 -6.26 7.88
C ASN A 295 -28.28 -7.46 7.01
N VAL A 296 -27.44 -7.23 6.00
CA VAL A 296 -26.87 -8.27 5.13
C VAL A 296 -25.44 -8.59 5.57
N LYS A 297 -25.23 -9.72 6.26
CA LYS A 297 -23.88 -10.19 6.59
C LYS A 297 -23.21 -10.76 5.33
N MET A 298 -22.26 -10.05 4.73
CA MET A 298 -21.49 -10.55 3.56
C MET A 298 -20.17 -11.21 3.98
N THR A 299 -19.46 -10.61 4.94
CA THR A 299 -18.17 -11.10 5.42
C THR A 299 -18.26 -12.51 5.98
N GLY A 300 -17.28 -13.35 5.63
CA GLY A 300 -17.21 -14.76 6.01
C GLY A 300 -17.91 -15.71 5.04
N LYS A 301 -18.70 -15.21 4.09
CA LYS A 301 -19.34 -16.04 3.05
C LYS A 301 -18.38 -16.34 1.89
N VAL A 302 -18.69 -17.38 1.11
CA VAL A 302 -18.00 -17.67 -0.15
C VAL A 302 -18.87 -17.24 -1.32
N LEU A 303 -18.35 -16.37 -2.18
CA LEU A 303 -18.97 -16.03 -3.46
C LEU A 303 -18.65 -17.14 -4.47
N LEU A 304 -19.69 -17.83 -4.94
CA LEU A 304 -19.59 -19.00 -5.82
C LEU A 304 -19.78 -18.65 -7.30
N SER A 305 -20.68 -17.72 -7.61
CA SER A 305 -20.95 -17.30 -8.98
C SER A 305 -21.50 -15.88 -9.06
N VAL A 306 -21.31 -15.27 -10.23
CA VAL A 306 -21.92 -13.99 -10.62
C VAL A 306 -22.75 -14.24 -11.87
N ASN A 307 -24.06 -13.92 -11.83
CA ASN A 307 -25.01 -14.20 -12.91
C ASN A 307 -25.02 -15.67 -13.38
N GLY A 308 -24.79 -16.61 -12.46
CA GLY A 308 -24.68 -18.04 -12.75
C GLY A 308 -23.32 -18.49 -13.31
N ASN A 309 -22.41 -17.56 -13.63
CA ASN A 309 -21.05 -17.89 -14.05
C ASN A 309 -20.18 -18.18 -12.82
N THR A 310 -19.79 -19.45 -12.66
CA THR A 310 -18.88 -19.88 -11.59
C THR A 310 -17.43 -19.56 -11.94
N PHE A 311 -16.60 -19.40 -10.92
CA PHE A 311 -15.16 -19.15 -11.06
C PHE A 311 -14.40 -19.87 -9.95
N LYS A 312 -13.15 -20.25 -10.22
CA LYS A 312 -12.29 -20.97 -9.27
C LYS A 312 -11.58 -20.05 -8.30
N ASP A 313 -11.21 -18.87 -8.77
CA ASP A 313 -10.35 -17.93 -8.07
C ASP A 313 -10.69 -16.48 -8.42
N VAL A 314 -9.96 -15.57 -7.78
CA VAL A 314 -10.07 -14.12 -7.94
C VAL A 314 -9.78 -13.68 -9.38
N ASP A 315 -8.91 -14.37 -10.12
CA ASP A 315 -8.54 -13.94 -11.47
C ASP A 315 -9.63 -14.30 -12.49
N GLU A 316 -10.22 -15.50 -12.37
CA GLU A 316 -11.43 -15.84 -13.12
C GLU A 316 -12.61 -14.92 -12.76
N LEU A 317 -12.75 -14.54 -11.48
CA LEU A 317 -13.77 -13.57 -11.04
C LEU A 317 -13.57 -12.19 -11.69
N LYS A 318 -12.35 -11.65 -11.73
CA LYS A 318 -12.05 -10.36 -12.38
C LYS A 318 -12.51 -10.33 -13.83
N ASN A 319 -12.27 -11.42 -14.56
CA ASN A 319 -12.69 -11.54 -15.95
C ASN A 319 -14.22 -11.47 -16.08
N ILE A 320 -14.95 -12.17 -15.21
CA ILE A 320 -16.42 -12.13 -15.20
C ILE A 320 -16.92 -10.72 -14.85
N LEU A 321 -16.33 -10.07 -13.85
CA LEU A 321 -16.71 -8.72 -13.43
C LEU A 321 -16.45 -7.67 -14.52
N SER A 322 -15.39 -7.85 -15.32
CA SER A 322 -15.07 -6.94 -16.43
C SER A 322 -16.13 -6.94 -17.56
N GLN A 323 -16.93 -8.00 -17.62
CA GLN A 323 -17.98 -8.18 -18.62
C GLN A 323 -19.37 -7.81 -18.08
N LEU A 324 -19.48 -7.39 -16.81
CA LEU A 324 -20.75 -7.01 -16.22
C LEU A 324 -21.29 -5.71 -16.82
N SER A 325 -22.54 -5.76 -17.25
CA SER A 325 -23.29 -4.57 -17.62
C SER A 325 -23.88 -3.92 -16.37
N SER A 326 -23.60 -2.63 -16.16
CA SER A 326 -24.19 -1.82 -15.08
C SER A 326 -25.69 -1.58 -15.25
N ASN A 327 -26.24 -1.84 -16.45
CA ASN A 327 -27.61 -1.53 -16.80
C ASN A 327 -28.55 -2.74 -16.71
N GLN A 328 -28.06 -3.88 -16.20
CA GLN A 328 -28.83 -5.11 -16.04
C GLN A 328 -28.88 -5.50 -14.57
N ARG A 329 -29.98 -6.14 -14.17
CA ARG A 329 -30.10 -6.74 -12.84
C ARG A 329 -29.13 -7.91 -12.75
N ASN A 330 -28.16 -7.79 -11.87
CA ASN A 330 -27.15 -8.80 -11.64
C ASN A 330 -27.48 -9.61 -10.39
N SER A 331 -26.82 -10.76 -10.25
CA SER A 331 -26.99 -11.67 -9.11
C SER A 331 -25.67 -12.26 -8.66
N LEU A 332 -25.54 -12.44 -7.36
CA LEU A 332 -24.45 -13.14 -6.70
C LEU A 332 -25.03 -14.42 -6.08
N GLU A 333 -24.36 -15.56 -6.28
CA GLU A 333 -24.62 -16.77 -5.49
C GLU A 333 -23.54 -16.90 -4.40
N LEU A 334 -23.97 -16.93 -3.15
CA LEU A 334 -23.14 -16.96 -1.96
C LEU A 334 -23.37 -18.28 -1.21
N LEU A 335 -22.35 -18.72 -0.48
CA LEU A 335 -22.43 -19.83 0.45
C LEU A 335 -22.14 -19.30 1.85
N ASN A 336 -23.07 -19.49 2.78
CA ASN A 336 -22.91 -19.04 4.15
C ASN A 336 -22.12 -20.05 5.00
N GLU A 337 -21.78 -19.66 6.24
CA GLU A 337 -20.98 -20.49 7.17
C GLU A 337 -21.66 -21.84 7.51
N LYS A 338 -22.98 -21.98 7.28
CA LYS A 338 -23.73 -23.24 7.46
C LYS A 338 -23.73 -24.12 6.21
N GLY A 339 -23.14 -23.66 5.11
CA GLY A 339 -23.17 -24.34 3.82
C GLY A 339 -24.48 -24.16 3.04
N GLU A 340 -25.31 -23.19 3.42
CA GLU A 340 -26.54 -22.87 2.70
C GLU A 340 -26.25 -21.87 1.59
N LYS A 341 -26.88 -22.08 0.43
CA LYS A 341 -26.77 -21.16 -0.70
C LYS A 341 -27.74 -20.00 -0.53
N GLU A 342 -27.23 -18.80 -0.77
CA GLU A 342 -27.99 -17.56 -0.76
C GLU A 342 -27.81 -16.84 -2.11
N ARG A 343 -28.84 -16.12 -2.55
CA ARG A 343 -28.78 -15.32 -3.76
C ARG A 343 -29.03 -13.86 -3.44
N PHE A 344 -28.10 -13.01 -3.86
CA PHE A 344 -28.19 -11.56 -3.69
C PHE A 344 -28.35 -10.92 -5.07
N PHE A 345 -29.23 -9.92 -5.20
CA PHE A 345 -29.46 -9.22 -6.47
C PHE A 345 -29.04 -7.76 -6.33
N PHE A 346 -28.45 -7.20 -7.38
CA PHE A 346 -27.98 -5.81 -7.43
C PHE A 346 -28.12 -5.20 -8.82
#